data_AF-A0A3D5TQ42-F1
#
_entry.id   AF-A0A3D5TQ42-F1
#
_cell.length_a   1.000
_cell.length_b   1.000
_cell.length_c   1.000
_cell.angle_alpha   90.00
_cell.angle_beta   90.00
_cell.angle_gamma   90.00
#
_symmetry.space_group_name_H-M   'P 1'
#
loop_
_entity.id
_entity.type
_entity.pdbx_description
1 polymer ?
#
loop_
_entity_poly.entity_id
_entity_poly.type
_entity_poly.pdbx_seq_one_letter_code
_entity_poly.pdbx_strand_id
1 'polypeptide(L)'
;MQKVIAFLVKKVITVVMIVFSFFIKGDMTKVEMQPEEQVKAGASSATFIFENKTGKTLDLHIYVESVEMEKNGKWEEVPYVQMLDDVDFVNPPHLHPGEKTDITVEFKQRAVYSEPVPMPLAAGNYRITVSYKTIGYNTVQEGKQTFNFTVAPA
;
A
#
# COMPACT_ATOMS: atom_id res chain seq x y z
N MET A 1 41.52 -23.48 -19.74
CA MET A 1 41.18 -23.78 -18.33
C MET A 1 40.61 -22.58 -17.58
N GLN A 2 41.29 -21.44 -17.52
CA GLN A 2 40.87 -20.25 -16.75
C GLN A 2 39.46 -19.71 -17.13
N LYS A 3 39.14 -19.66 -18.42
CA LYS A 3 37.80 -19.24 -18.91
C LYS A 3 36.66 -20.19 -18.52
N VAL A 4 36.95 -21.49 -18.42
CA VAL A 4 35.95 -22.52 -18.02
C VAL A 4 35.69 -22.44 -16.51
N ILE A 5 36.74 -22.25 -15.72
CA ILE A 5 36.65 -22.05 -14.27
C ILE A 5 35.88 -20.76 -13.96
N ALA A 6 36.19 -19.65 -14.64
CA ALA A 6 35.47 -18.38 -14.46
C ALA A 6 33.98 -18.47 -14.82
N PHE A 7 33.63 -19.24 -15.86
CA PHE A 7 32.24 -19.48 -16.25
C PHE A 7 31.48 -20.32 -15.20
N LEU A 8 32.11 -21.37 -14.68
CA LEU A 8 31.56 -22.20 -13.60
C LEU A 8 31.38 -21.41 -12.31
N VAL A 9 32.38 -20.61 -11.90
CA VAL A 9 32.32 -19.74 -10.72
C VAL A 9 31.20 -18.72 -10.85
N LYS A 10 31.03 -18.08 -12.02
CA LYS A 10 29.92 -17.14 -12.24
C LYS A 10 28.55 -17.79 -12.07
N LYS A 11 28.35 -19.01 -12.62
CA LYS A 11 27.10 -19.76 -12.45
C LYS A 11 26.84 -20.15 -11.00
N VAL A 12 27.86 -20.61 -10.27
CA VAL A 12 27.74 -20.97 -8.86
C VAL A 12 27.38 -19.75 -8.01
N ILE A 13 28.03 -18.60 -8.23
CA ILE A 13 27.69 -17.35 -7.53
C ILE A 13 26.24 -16.94 -7.80
N THR A 14 25.78 -17.01 -9.05
CA THR A 14 24.38 -16.69 -9.39
C THR A 14 23.40 -17.61 -8.70
N VAL A 15 23.64 -18.92 -8.67
CA VAL A 15 22.78 -19.88 -7.96
C VAL A 15 22.80 -19.62 -6.45
N VAL A 16 23.98 -19.37 -5.85
CA VAL A 16 24.10 -19.04 -4.43
C VAL A 16 23.34 -17.75 -4.10
N MET A 17 23.42 -16.71 -4.95
CA MET A 17 22.67 -15.47 -4.76
C MET A 17 21.15 -15.68 -4.87
N ILE A 18 20.68 -16.53 -5.79
CA ILE A 18 19.26 -16.91 -5.91
C ILE A 18 18.81 -17.69 -4.66
N VAL A 19 19.62 -18.62 -4.15
CA VAL A 19 19.28 -19.37 -2.93
C VAL A 19 19.27 -18.44 -1.70
N PHE A 20 20.23 -17.51 -1.60
CA PHE A 20 20.29 -16.56 -0.49
C PHE A 20 19.08 -15.61 -0.46
N SER A 21 18.52 -15.22 -1.61
CA SER A 21 17.37 -14.30 -1.65
C SER A 21 16.11 -14.88 -1.01
N PHE A 22 15.98 -16.22 -0.93
CA PHE A 22 14.89 -16.86 -0.18
C PHE A 22 14.99 -16.62 1.33
N PHE A 23 16.19 -16.42 1.89
CA PHE A 23 16.42 -16.25 3.33
C PHE A 23 16.47 -14.79 3.80
N ILE A 24 16.50 -13.82 2.88
CA ILE A 24 16.47 -12.39 3.22
C ILE A 24 15.03 -12.00 3.57
N LYS A 25 14.83 -11.37 4.73
CA LYS A 25 13.52 -10.78 5.10
C LYS A 25 13.21 -9.61 4.16
N GLY A 26 11.95 -9.49 3.75
CA GLY A 26 11.51 -8.29 3.01
C GLY A 26 11.69 -7.04 3.87
N ASP A 27 11.92 -5.91 3.21
CA ASP A 27 11.96 -4.60 3.87
C ASP A 27 10.54 -4.02 3.83
N MET A 28 9.80 -4.22 4.92
CA MET A 28 8.41 -3.79 5.00
C MET A 28 8.25 -2.27 4.93
N THR A 29 9.31 -1.47 5.04
CA THR A 29 9.23 0.00 4.89
C THR A 29 9.26 0.47 3.42
N LYS A 30 9.50 -0.46 2.49
CA LYS A 30 9.58 -0.21 1.06
C LYS A 30 8.27 -0.52 0.38
N VAL A 31 7.26 0.26 0.68
CA VAL A 31 6.05 0.38 -0.12
C VAL A 31 5.92 1.84 -0.53
N GLU A 32 5.32 2.06 -1.69
CA GLU A 32 5.04 3.41 -2.17
C GLU A 32 3.53 3.53 -2.41
N MET A 33 3.00 4.70 -2.11
CA MET A 33 1.60 5.00 -2.32
C MET A 33 1.45 6.46 -2.72
N GLN A 34 0.68 6.71 -3.76
CA GLN A 34 0.36 8.05 -4.23
C GLN A 34 -1.05 8.07 -4.81
N PRO A 35 -1.74 9.22 -4.79
CA PRO A 35 -2.99 9.38 -5.52
C PRO A 35 -2.81 9.02 -7.00
N GLU A 36 -3.78 8.30 -7.58
CA GLU A 36 -3.82 8.02 -9.02
C GLU A 36 -3.91 9.32 -9.83
N GLU A 37 -4.75 10.24 -9.36
CA GLU A 37 -4.92 11.58 -9.90
C GLU A 37 -4.81 12.64 -8.80
N GLN A 38 -4.64 13.90 -9.19
CA GLN A 38 -4.65 15.01 -8.24
C GLN A 38 -6.02 15.10 -7.56
N VAL A 39 -6.05 14.88 -6.24
CA VAL A 39 -7.26 15.04 -5.44
C VAL A 39 -7.60 16.52 -5.31
N LYS A 40 -8.84 16.90 -5.63
CA LYS A 40 -9.33 18.28 -5.55
C LYS A 40 -10.36 18.45 -4.43
N ALA A 41 -10.45 19.65 -3.90
CA ALA A 41 -11.48 20.03 -2.94
C ALA A 41 -12.87 19.77 -3.54
N GLY A 42 -13.77 19.22 -2.75
CA GLY A 42 -15.07 18.75 -3.21
C GLY A 42 -15.12 17.27 -3.61
N ALA A 43 -13.96 16.60 -3.77
CA ALA A 43 -13.94 15.15 -4.02
C ALA A 43 -14.52 14.38 -2.82
N SER A 44 -15.37 13.39 -3.12
CA SER A 44 -15.97 12.47 -2.15
C SER A 44 -15.29 11.10 -2.11
N SER A 45 -14.32 10.87 -2.99
CA SER A 45 -13.49 9.66 -3.04
C SER A 45 -12.12 9.99 -3.61
N ALA A 46 -11.15 9.11 -3.36
CA ALA A 46 -9.83 9.14 -3.97
C ALA A 46 -9.32 7.71 -4.16
N THR A 47 -8.69 7.46 -5.31
CA THR A 47 -7.99 6.23 -5.62
C THR A 47 -6.49 6.45 -5.47
N PHE A 48 -5.81 5.48 -4.86
CA PHE A 48 -4.38 5.51 -4.62
C PHE A 48 -3.71 4.30 -5.23
N ILE A 49 -2.62 4.51 -5.94
CA ILE A 49 -1.78 3.45 -6.47
C ILE A 49 -0.81 3.03 -5.37
N PHE A 50 -0.94 1.79 -4.91
CA PHE A 50 -0.02 1.16 -3.96
C PHE A 50 0.96 0.24 -4.72
N GLU A 51 2.26 0.42 -4.52
CA GLU A 51 3.31 -0.37 -5.16
C GLU A 51 4.13 -1.16 -4.13
N ASN A 52 4.28 -2.47 -4.36
CA ASN A 52 5.07 -3.33 -3.50
C ASN A 52 6.57 -3.30 -3.87
N LYS A 53 7.39 -2.63 -3.07
CA LYS A 53 8.86 -2.64 -3.21
C LYS A 53 9.58 -3.38 -2.08
N THR A 54 8.86 -4.20 -1.30
CA THR A 54 9.39 -4.86 -0.09
C THR A 54 10.36 -5.99 -0.40
N GLY A 55 10.37 -6.48 -1.64
CA GLY A 55 11.13 -7.66 -2.05
C GLY A 55 10.47 -8.98 -1.65
N LYS A 56 9.26 -8.95 -1.08
CA LYS A 56 8.44 -10.13 -0.79
C LYS A 56 7.03 -9.96 -1.35
N THR A 57 6.37 -11.07 -1.66
CA THR A 57 4.96 -11.05 -2.03
C THR A 57 4.10 -10.65 -0.82
N LEU A 58 3.19 -9.71 -1.03
CA LEU A 58 2.24 -9.24 -0.04
C LEU A 58 0.86 -9.88 -0.26
N ASP A 59 0.10 -9.97 0.83
CA ASP A 59 -1.33 -10.22 0.82
C ASP A 59 -2.03 -8.97 0.28
N LEU A 60 -2.90 -9.11 -0.73
CA LEU A 60 -3.61 -7.96 -1.30
C LEU A 60 -4.62 -7.35 -0.33
N HIS A 61 -4.93 -8.00 0.80
CA HIS A 61 -5.67 -7.38 1.90
C HIS A 61 -4.86 -6.26 2.58
N ILE A 62 -4.70 -5.16 1.86
CA ILE A 62 -4.08 -3.92 2.32
C ILE A 62 -5.21 -3.07 2.90
N TYR A 63 -5.14 -2.81 4.21
CA TYR A 63 -6.19 -2.09 4.90
C TYR A 63 -5.80 -0.64 5.11
N VAL A 64 -6.73 0.26 4.82
CA VAL A 64 -6.63 1.64 5.29
C VAL A 64 -6.94 1.64 6.78
N GLU A 65 -6.04 2.20 7.58
CA GLU A 65 -6.13 2.28 9.04
C GLU A 65 -6.66 3.64 9.47
N SER A 66 -6.17 4.70 8.84
CA SER A 66 -6.61 6.07 9.10
C SER A 66 -6.45 6.95 7.87
N VAL A 67 -7.33 7.94 7.77
CA VAL A 67 -7.11 9.14 6.95
C VAL A 67 -7.18 10.33 7.88
N GLU A 68 -6.24 11.26 7.77
CA GLU A 68 -6.18 12.44 8.64
C GLU A 68 -5.88 13.70 7.82
N MET A 69 -6.46 14.82 8.23
CA MET A 69 -6.23 16.15 7.67
C MET A 69 -5.41 16.98 8.65
N GLU A 70 -4.44 17.74 8.15
CA GLU A 70 -3.75 18.74 8.95
C GLU A 70 -4.64 19.97 9.16
N LYS A 71 -4.95 20.28 10.42
CA LYS A 71 -5.63 21.50 10.86
C LYS A 71 -4.90 22.12 12.03
N ASN A 72 -4.54 23.40 11.91
CA ASN A 72 -3.86 24.16 12.97
C ASN A 72 -2.61 23.46 13.53
N GLY A 73 -1.83 22.79 12.66
CA GLY A 73 -0.63 22.04 13.04
C GLY A 73 -0.89 20.72 13.76
N LYS A 74 -2.14 20.22 13.76
CA LYS A 74 -2.55 18.92 14.31
C LYS A 74 -3.18 18.07 13.22
N TRP A 75 -3.02 16.75 13.32
CA TRP A 75 -3.68 15.79 12.46
C TRP A 75 -5.02 15.39 13.08
N GLU A 76 -6.10 15.62 12.34
CA GLU A 76 -7.47 15.26 12.72
C GLU A 76 -7.99 14.16 11.80
N GLU A 77 -8.58 13.11 12.38
CA GLU A 77 -9.13 11.99 11.62
C GLU A 77 -10.29 12.42 10.71
N VAL A 78 -10.28 11.90 9.49
CA VAL A 78 -11.28 12.12 8.45
C VAL A 78 -12.06 10.83 8.29
N PRO A 79 -13.38 10.82 8.55
CA PRO A 79 -14.22 9.65 8.36
C PRO A 79 -14.17 9.11 6.92
N TYR A 80 -13.96 7.81 6.78
CA TYR A 80 -13.88 7.14 5.48
C TYR A 80 -14.47 5.73 5.49
N VAL A 81 -14.65 5.20 4.27
CA VAL A 81 -14.94 3.81 3.97
C VAL A 81 -13.97 3.38 2.89
N GLN A 82 -13.26 2.27 3.10
CA GLN A 82 -12.47 1.64 2.03
C GLN A 82 -13.41 0.79 1.18
N MET A 83 -13.38 0.96 -0.14
CA MET A 83 -14.05 0.03 -1.05
C MET A 83 -13.20 -1.24 -1.11
N LEU A 84 -13.81 -2.39 -0.84
CA LEU A 84 -13.22 -3.71 -1.00
C LEU A 84 -13.99 -4.39 -2.13
N ASP A 85 -13.32 -4.88 -3.17
CA ASP A 85 -13.98 -5.57 -4.27
C ASP A 85 -14.28 -7.02 -3.87
N ASP A 86 -15.52 -7.48 -4.14
CA ASP A 86 -16.00 -8.82 -3.76
C ASP A 86 -15.19 -9.98 -4.41
N VAL A 87 -14.39 -9.69 -5.44
CA VAL A 87 -13.55 -10.67 -6.15
C VAL A 87 -12.30 -11.07 -5.35
N ASP A 88 -11.96 -10.32 -4.27
CA ASP A 88 -10.78 -10.56 -3.44
C ASP A 88 -10.90 -11.76 -2.49
N PHE A 89 -12.09 -12.38 -2.36
CA PHE A 89 -12.35 -13.38 -1.31
C PHE A 89 -12.19 -14.85 -1.73
N VAL A 90 -12.10 -15.17 -3.03
CA VAL A 90 -12.08 -16.57 -3.51
C VAL A 90 -10.65 -17.14 -3.60
N ASN A 91 -9.67 -16.27 -3.83
CA ASN A 91 -8.25 -16.54 -3.68
C ASN A 91 -7.60 -15.17 -3.47
N PRO A 92 -7.14 -14.82 -2.24
CA PRO A 92 -6.64 -13.48 -1.98
C PRO A 92 -5.56 -13.20 -3.02
N PRO A 93 -5.71 -12.16 -3.86
CA PRO A 93 -4.72 -11.89 -4.87
C PRO A 93 -3.38 -11.66 -4.16
N HIS A 94 -2.31 -12.03 -4.85
CA HIS A 94 -0.97 -11.79 -4.35
C HIS A 94 -0.46 -10.53 -5.01
N LEU A 95 0.19 -9.66 -4.24
CA LEU A 95 0.91 -8.52 -4.82
C LEU A 95 2.40 -8.85 -4.83
N HIS A 96 2.93 -9.28 -5.98
CA HIS A 96 4.33 -9.62 -6.14
C HIS A 96 5.23 -8.36 -6.08
N PRO A 97 6.54 -8.50 -5.77
CA PRO A 97 7.46 -7.37 -5.81
C PRO A 97 7.47 -6.69 -7.17
N GLY A 98 7.28 -5.36 -7.18
CA GLY A 98 7.18 -4.51 -8.35
C GLY A 98 5.77 -4.33 -8.91
N GLU A 99 4.78 -5.08 -8.42
CA GLU A 99 3.39 -4.94 -8.83
C GLU A 99 2.68 -3.82 -8.08
N LYS A 100 1.56 -3.38 -8.69
CA LYS A 100 0.73 -2.27 -8.23
C LYS A 100 -0.71 -2.72 -8.04
N THR A 101 -1.41 -2.08 -7.12
CA THR A 101 -2.84 -2.23 -6.92
C THR A 101 -3.46 -0.90 -6.53
N ASP A 102 -4.77 -0.79 -6.71
CA ASP A 102 -5.52 0.42 -6.43
C ASP A 102 -6.23 0.29 -5.09
N ILE A 103 -6.13 1.32 -4.26
CA ILE A 103 -6.82 1.43 -2.98
C ILE A 103 -7.80 2.60 -3.10
N THR A 104 -9.09 2.29 -3.14
CA THR A 104 -10.14 3.30 -3.26
C THR A 104 -10.75 3.61 -1.90
N VAL A 105 -10.75 4.90 -1.56
CA VAL A 105 -11.32 5.41 -0.31
C VAL A 105 -12.45 6.37 -0.61
N GLU A 106 -13.61 6.15 0.00
CA GLU A 106 -14.73 7.08 0.02
C GLU A 106 -14.74 7.86 1.33
N PHE A 107 -14.85 9.18 1.24
CA PHE A 107 -14.95 10.06 2.40
C PHE A 107 -16.43 10.22 2.76
N LYS A 108 -16.81 9.68 3.91
CA LYS A 108 -18.21 9.58 4.33
C LYS A 108 -18.32 9.84 5.82
N GLN A 109 -19.20 10.77 6.21
CA GLN A 109 -19.55 10.94 7.62
C GLN A 109 -20.34 9.71 8.08
N ARG A 110 -19.78 8.96 9.04
CA ARG A 110 -20.55 7.94 9.76
C ARG A 110 -21.46 8.65 10.76
N ALA A 111 -22.71 8.88 10.36
CA ALA A 111 -23.74 9.28 11.32
C ALA A 111 -24.25 8.03 12.05
N VAL A 112 -24.38 8.15 13.37
CA VAL A 112 -24.91 7.10 14.23
C VAL A 112 -26.41 6.97 13.89
N TYR A 113 -26.80 5.87 13.24
CA TYR A 113 -28.17 5.51 12.78
C TYR A 113 -28.68 6.07 11.43
N SER A 114 -27.82 6.53 10.52
CA SER A 114 -28.27 6.89 9.15
C SER A 114 -27.34 6.35 8.06
N GLU A 115 -27.81 6.36 6.81
CA GLU A 115 -26.99 6.02 5.65
C GLU A 115 -25.73 6.92 5.61
N PRO A 116 -24.55 6.37 5.22
CA PRO A 116 -23.33 7.15 5.12
C PRO A 116 -23.49 8.35 4.18
N VAL A 117 -23.26 9.57 4.68
CA VAL A 117 -23.38 10.80 3.89
C VAL A 117 -22.01 11.17 3.30
N PRO A 118 -21.92 11.51 2.00
CA PRO A 118 -20.67 11.98 1.41
C PRO A 118 -20.07 13.16 2.17
N MET A 119 -18.77 13.09 2.45
CA MET A 119 -18.00 14.15 3.09
C MET A 119 -16.97 14.69 2.09
N PRO A 120 -17.29 15.78 1.36
CA PRO A 120 -16.33 16.35 0.42
C PRO A 120 -15.07 16.82 1.14
N LEU A 121 -13.91 16.53 0.57
CA LEU A 121 -12.63 16.97 1.13
C LEU A 121 -12.46 18.49 1.00
N ALA A 122 -11.83 19.09 2.01
CA ALA A 122 -11.37 20.47 1.95
C ALA A 122 -9.97 20.52 1.33
N ALA A 123 -9.58 21.68 0.77
CA ALA A 123 -8.20 21.87 0.35
C ALA A 123 -7.25 21.83 1.56
N GLY A 124 -6.10 21.17 1.42
CA GLY A 124 -5.14 21.06 2.51
C GLY A 124 -4.22 19.84 2.42
N ASN A 125 -3.42 19.65 3.46
CA ASN A 125 -2.55 18.49 3.60
C ASN A 125 -3.28 17.37 4.30
N TYR A 126 -3.08 16.16 3.79
CA TYR A 126 -3.67 14.95 4.31
C TYR A 126 -2.60 13.87 4.45
N ARG A 127 -2.89 12.87 5.27
CA ARG A 127 -2.13 11.63 5.32
C ARG A 127 -3.05 10.44 5.39
N ILE A 128 -2.60 9.33 4.81
CA ILE A 128 -3.27 8.04 4.83
C ILE A 128 -2.32 7.01 5.42
N THR A 129 -2.80 6.23 6.38
CA THR A 129 -2.04 5.13 6.97
C THR A 129 -2.63 3.81 6.51
N VAL A 130 -1.79 2.90 6.02
CA VAL A 130 -2.19 1.58 5.56
C VAL A 130 -1.42 0.49 6.29
N SER A 131 -2.04 -0.67 6.47
CA SER A 131 -1.43 -1.90 6.98
C SER A 131 -1.46 -3.00 5.93
N TYR A 132 -0.41 -3.82 5.88
CA TYR A 132 -0.22 -4.89 4.90
C TYR A 132 0.67 -5.98 5.50
N LYS A 133 0.67 -7.17 4.91
CA LYS A 133 1.48 -8.29 5.40
C LYS A 133 2.02 -9.15 4.28
N THR A 134 3.11 -9.87 4.55
CA THR A 134 3.66 -10.85 3.59
C THR A 134 2.85 -12.14 3.56
N ILE A 135 2.82 -12.80 2.40
CA ILE A 135 2.27 -14.16 2.26
C ILE A 135 3.33 -15.20 2.63
N GLY A 136 2.94 -16.22 3.41
CA GLY A 136 3.77 -17.41 3.64
C GLY A 136 3.46 -18.17 4.93
N TYR A 137 3.81 -19.45 4.95
CA TYR A 137 3.50 -20.38 6.05
C TYR A 137 4.40 -20.26 7.29
N ASN A 138 5.61 -19.69 7.19
CA ASN A 138 6.60 -19.74 8.29
C ASN A 138 6.99 -18.39 8.89
N THR A 139 6.85 -17.26 8.19
CA THR A 139 7.16 -15.92 8.73
C THR A 139 6.29 -14.85 8.09
N VAL A 140 5.06 -14.67 8.62
CA VAL A 140 4.24 -13.51 8.30
C VAL A 140 4.91 -12.27 8.93
N GLN A 141 5.17 -11.26 8.11
CA GLN A 141 5.62 -9.95 8.57
C GLN A 141 4.52 -8.95 8.26
N GLU A 142 4.19 -8.12 9.25
CA GLU A 142 3.24 -7.02 9.12
C GLU A 142 4.02 -5.72 8.90
N GLY A 143 3.47 -4.85 8.07
CA GLY A 143 3.94 -3.50 7.81
C GLY A 143 2.81 -2.51 8.03
N LYS A 144 3.17 -1.32 8.50
CA LYS A 144 2.27 -0.18 8.63
C LYS A 144 3.01 1.07 8.17
N GLN A 145 2.43 1.80 7.24
CA GLN A 145 3.08 2.97 6.62
C GLN A 145 2.10 4.11 6.42
N THR A 146 2.58 5.33 6.65
CA THR A 146 1.83 6.57 6.49
C THR A 146 2.37 7.33 5.29
N PHE A 147 1.47 7.77 4.42
CA PHE A 147 1.76 8.51 3.20
C PHE A 147 1.05 9.86 3.23
N ASN A 148 1.75 10.92 2.83
CA ASN A 148 1.19 12.25 2.75
C ASN A 148 0.66 12.52 1.33
N PHE A 149 -0.46 13.23 1.24
CA PHE A 149 -1.00 13.74 -0.03
C PHE A 149 -1.63 15.11 0.18
N THR A 150 -1.82 15.86 -0.89
CA THR A 150 -2.41 17.20 -0.84
C THR A 150 -3.70 17.22 -1.63
N VAL A 151 -4.74 17.79 -1.05
CA VAL A 151 -5.99 18.12 -1.73
C VAL A 151 -5.87 19.54 -2.27
N ALA A 152 -5.84 19.66 -3.60
CA ALA A 152 -5.75 20.95 -4.28
C ALA A 152 -7.07 21.73 -4.16
N PRO A 153 -7.04 23.07 -4.28
CA PRO A 153 -8.25 23.87 -4.48
C PRO A 153 -9.05 23.38 -5.71
N ALA A 154 -10.37 23.61 -5.69
CA ALA A 154 -11.27 23.26 -6.78
C ALA A 154 -10.96 24.01 -8.08
#